data_AF-A0A1G6MF07-F1
#
_entry.id   AF-A0A1G6MF07-F1
#
_cell.length_a   1.000
_cell.length_b   1.000
_cell.length_c   1.000
_cell.angle_alpha   90.00
_cell.angle_beta   90.00
_cell.angle_gamma   90.00
#
_symmetry.space_group_name_H-M   'P 1'
#
loop_
_entity.id
_entity.type
_entity.pdbx_description
1 polymer ?
#
loop_
_entity_poly.entity_id
_entity_poly.type
_entity_poly.pdbx_seq_one_letter_code
_entity_poly.pdbx_strand_id
1 'polypeptide(L)' 'MRTYRAKSRQEIAQEFGISAKTLTRWIQKENLPITRGLVSPKEQSLIYLKFGVPQKAS' A
#
# COMPACT_ATOMS: atom_id res chain seq x y z
N MET A 1 8.93 5.98 -18.25
CA MET A 1 8.50 6.13 -16.84
C MET A 1 7.62 4.94 -16.48
N ARG A 2 7.96 4.13 -15.48
CA ARG A 2 7.03 3.10 -14.95
C ARG A 2 5.93 3.84 -14.17
N THR A 3 4.85 4.20 -14.84
CA THR A 3 3.65 4.75 -14.21
C THR A 3 2.93 3.61 -13.51
N TYR A 4 3.30 3.32 -12.26
CA TYR A 4 2.50 2.44 -11.42
C TYR A 4 1.10 3.03 -11.35
N ARG A 5 0.07 2.22 -11.64
CA ARG A 5 -1.32 2.69 -11.54
C ARG A 5 -1.68 2.88 -10.06
N ALA A 6 -2.64 3.76 -9.80
CA ALA A 6 -3.22 3.83 -8.46
C ALA A 6 -3.83 2.46 -8.13
N LYS A 7 -3.49 1.91 -6.97
CA LYS A 7 -3.97 0.61 -6.49
C LYS A 7 -4.91 0.83 -5.32
N SER A 8 -5.89 -0.04 -5.18
CA SER A 8 -6.70 -0.10 -3.98
C SER A 8 -5.87 -0.63 -2.80
N ARG A 9 -6.30 -0.31 -1.57
CA ARG A 9 -5.72 -0.90 -0.35
C ARG A 9 -5.84 -2.43 -0.35
N GLN A 10 -6.85 -2.97 -1.01
CA GLN A 10 -7.05 -4.41 -1.10
C GLN A 10 -5.98 -5.07 -1.98
N GLU A 11 -5.66 -4.48 -3.14
CA GLU A 11 -4.60 -4.98 -4.01
C GLU A 11 -3.24 -4.93 -3.30
N ILE A 12 -2.92 -3.80 -2.67
CA ILE A 12 -1.67 -3.66 -1.91
C ILE A 12 -1.61 -4.70 -0.80
N ALA A 13 -2.69 -4.86 -0.04
CA ALA A 13 -2.75 -5.87 1.02
C ALA A 13 -2.58 -7.30 0.49
N GLN A 14 -3.13 -7.62 -0.68
CA GLN A 14 -2.92 -8.91 -1.35
C GLN A 14 -1.46 -9.12 -1.76
N GLU A 15 -0.76 -8.08 -2.23
CA GLU A 15 0.67 -8.16 -2.53
C GLU A 15 1.51 -8.47 -1.28
N PHE A 16 1.11 -7.92 -0.14
CA PHE A 16 1.69 -8.23 1.16
C PHE A 16 1.21 -9.55 1.78
N GLY A 17 0.22 -10.24 1.18
CA GLY A 17 -0.37 -11.45 1.75
C GLY A 17 -1.19 -11.21 3.03
N ILE A 18 -1.65 -9.98 3.25
CA ILE A 18 -2.43 -9.57 4.43
C ILE A 18 -3.85 -9.13 4.05
N SER A 19 -4.72 -8.96 5.06
CA SER A 19 -6.04 -8.37 4.84
C SER A 19 -5.96 -6.84 4.68
N ALA A 20 -6.87 -6.26 3.90
CA ALA A 20 -7.00 -4.80 3.76
C ALA A 20 -7.22 -4.09 5.12
N LYS A 21 -7.85 -4.77 6.07
CA LYS A 21 -8.04 -4.28 7.45
C LYS A 21 -6.73 -4.21 8.20
N THR A 22 -5.85 -5.19 8.03
CA THR A 22 -4.49 -5.19 8.60
C THR A 22 -3.69 -4.03 8.04
N LEU A 23 -3.71 -3.85 6.71
CA LEU A 23 -3.03 -2.72 6.08
C LEU A 23 -3.57 -1.37 6.59
N THR A 24 -4.88 -1.24 6.73
CA THR A 24 -5.50 -0.01 7.26
C THR A 24 -5.04 0.28 8.70
N ARG A 25 -4.95 -0.74 9.55
CA ARG A 25 -4.43 -0.60 10.92
C ARG A 25 -2.97 -0.19 10.94
N TRP A 26 -2.14 -0.73 10.04
CA TRP A 26 -0.74 -0.35 9.92
C TRP A 26 -0.58 1.11 9.48
N ILE A 27 -1.36 1.53 8.48
CA ILE A 27 -1.41 2.93 8.01
C ILE A 27 -1.79 3.87 9.14
N GLN A 28 -2.82 3.53 9.93
CA GLN A 28 -3.26 4.32 11.08
C GLN A 28 -2.21 4.33 12.19
N LYS A 29 -1.61 3.18 12.50
CA LYS A 29 -0.57 3.05 13.54
C LYS A 29 0.66 3.90 13.22
N GLU A 30 1.08 3.90 11.97
CA GLU A 30 2.23 4.67 11.49
C GLU A 30 1.87 6.12 11.11
N ASN A 31 0.61 6.53 11.27
CA ASN A 31 0.08 7.85 10.87
C ASN A 31 0.49 8.26 9.44
N LEU A 32 0.46 7.30 8.50
CA LEU A 32 0.79 7.60 7.12
C LEU A 32 -0.28 8.51 6.50
N PRO A 33 0.11 9.59 5.80
CA PRO A 33 -0.81 10.56 5.21
C PRO A 33 -1.44 10.00 3.92
N ILE A 34 -2.17 8.88 4.05
CA ILE A 34 -2.78 8.17 2.94
C ILE A 34 -4.26 8.50 2.90
N THR A 35 -4.70 9.10 1.80
CA THR A 35 -6.07 9.58 1.64
C THR A 35 -7.05 8.40 1.61
N ARG A 36 -8.27 8.60 2.11
CA ARG A 36 -9.32 7.56 2.00
C ARG A 36 -9.68 7.36 0.53
N GLY A 37 -9.23 6.26 -0.07
CA GLY A 37 -9.65 5.84 -1.41
C GLY A 37 -8.61 4.95 -2.08
N LEU A 38 -8.42 5.18 -3.38
CA LEU A 38 -7.30 4.62 -4.14
C LEU A 38 -5.98 5.20 -3.62
N VAL A 39 -4.97 4.33 -3.50
CA VAL A 39 -3.64 4.69 -3.06
C VAL A 39 -2.83 5.10 -4.28
N SER A 40 -2.42 6.36 -4.31
CA SER A 40 -1.62 6.92 -5.39
C SER A 40 -0.26 6.23 -5.45
N PRO A 41 0.42 6.24 -6.60
CA PRO A 41 1.74 5.61 -6.75
C PRO A 41 2.79 6.16 -5.75
N LYS A 42 2.68 7.44 -5.41
CA LYS A 42 3.52 8.10 -4.39
C LYS A 42 3.26 7.53 -2.99
N GLU A 43 1.99 7.36 -2.63
CA GLU A 43 1.58 6.77 -1.36
C GLU A 43 1.96 5.28 -1.28
N GLN A 44 1.79 4.53 -2.38
CA GLN A 44 2.24 3.14 -2.48
C GLN A 44 3.74 3.00 -2.21
N SER A 45 4.55 3.89 -2.78
CA SER A 45 6.00 3.90 -2.57
C SER A 45 6.35 4.11 -1.09
N LEU A 46 5.61 4.97 -0.38
CA LEU A 46 5.80 5.16 1.06
C LEU A 46 5.45 3.89 1.85
N ILE A 47 4.37 3.20 1.49
CA ILE A 47 3.98 1.93 2.12
C ILE A 47 5.08 0.89 1.91
N TYR A 48 5.59 0.73 0.67
CA TYR A 48 6.65 -0.24 0.37
C TYR A 48 7.98 0.10 1.03
N LEU A 49 8.32 1.38 1.14
CA LEU A 49 9.51 1.81 1.89
C LEU A 49 9.37 1.53 3.39
N LYS A 50 8.16 1.67 3.95
CA LYS A 50 7.92 1.55 5.38
C LYS A 50 7.72 0.10 5.85
N PHE A 51 6.96 -0.68 5.10
CA PHE A 51 6.61 -2.06 5.46
C PHE A 51 7.40 -3.12 4.67
N GLY A 52 8.28 -2.69 3.76
CA GLY A 52 9.05 -3.55 2.86
C GLY A 52 8.38 -3.71 1.49
N VAL A 53 9.18 -4.13 0.51
CA VAL A 53 8.68 -4.39 -0.85
C VAL A 53 7.95 -5.73 -0.84
N PRO A 54 6.67 -5.78 -1.26
CA PRO A 54 5.94 -7.05 -1.31
C PRO A 54 6.59 -7.98 -2.35
N GLN A 55 6.75 -9.26 -1.99
CA GLN A 55 7.41 -10.25 -2.86
C GLN A 55 6.61 -10.58 -4.13
N LYS A 56 5.31 -10.23 -4.18
CA LYS A 56 4.44 -10.53 -5.31
C LYS A 56 4.46 -9.41 -6.36
N ALA A 57 5.63 -9.18 -6.95
CA ALA A 57 5.74 -8.44 -8.21
C ALA A 57 5.80 -9.47 -9.36
N SER A 58 4.65 -10.02 -9.76
CA SER A 58 4.49 -10.79 -10.99
C SER A 58 3.42 -10.16 -11.85
#